data_AF-A0A9D7KN06-F1
#
_entry.id   AF-A0A9D7KN06-F1
#
_cell.length_a   1.000
_cell.length_b   1.000
_cell.length_c   1.000
_cell.angle_alpha   90.00
_cell.angle_beta   90.00
_cell.angle_gamma   90.00
#
_symmetry.space_group_name_H-M   'P 1'
#
loop_
_entity.id
_entity.type
_entity.pdbx_description
1 polymer ?
#
loop_
_entity_poly.entity_id
_entity_poly.type
_entity_poly.pdbx_seq_one_letter_code
_entity_poly.pdbx_strand_id
1 'polypeptide(L)'
;MRYGYGIGGNDLFSSDLKIYNNFVTRYINDPDWNGITATRNKIINNVVDGLANGISPKSGTEVKNNIVANCSNTAIDFYNSSSSQGNDINYNLFYMNKKISSNLSWFNPDTTIYYTSDPMFENQDSNNYLLQMFSPLINAGDPNILDVDGSRSDVGLYGGPYGQSYQYKDLAPKKPKFTH
;
A
#
# COMPACT_ATOMS: atom_id res chain seq x y z
N MET A 1 -30.75 -10.14 -4.70
CA MET A 1 -29.58 -11.05 -4.70
C MET A 1 -28.51 -10.42 -3.84
N ARG A 2 -27.99 -11.15 -2.85
CA ARG A 2 -26.95 -10.66 -1.94
C ARG A 2 -25.62 -10.61 -2.67
N TYR A 3 -25.00 -9.44 -2.72
CA TYR A 3 -23.63 -9.26 -3.19
C TYR A 3 -22.69 -9.82 -2.13
N GLY A 4 -21.78 -10.71 -2.53
CA GLY A 4 -20.74 -11.24 -1.66
C GLY A 4 -19.70 -10.16 -1.37
N TYR A 5 -19.48 -9.88 -0.10
CA TYR A 5 -18.57 -8.84 0.39
C TYR A 5 -17.16 -9.43 0.56
N GLY A 6 -16.16 -8.83 -0.09
CA GLY A 6 -14.76 -8.97 0.35
C GLY A 6 -14.50 -8.09 1.57
N ILE A 7 -13.25 -8.06 2.07
CA ILE A 7 -12.80 -7.04 3.04
C ILE A 7 -12.87 -5.61 2.45
N GLY A 8 -13.28 -5.45 1.18
CA GLY A 8 -13.55 -4.17 0.51
C GLY A 8 -15.04 -3.77 0.43
N GLY A 9 -15.94 -4.47 1.13
CA GLY A 9 -17.38 -4.18 1.10
C GLY A 9 -18.00 -3.72 2.41
N ASN A 10 -17.24 -3.76 3.51
CA ASN A 10 -17.62 -3.13 4.77
C ASN A 10 -16.50 -2.16 5.10
N ASP A 11 -16.77 -0.86 5.05
CA ASP A 11 -15.87 0.11 5.64
C ASP A 11 -15.50 -0.38 7.03
N LEU A 12 -14.21 -0.33 7.36
CA LEU A 12 -13.80 -0.54 8.73
C LEU A 12 -14.20 0.72 9.51
N PHE A 13 -15.48 0.77 9.87
CA PHE A 13 -16.11 1.83 10.67
C PHE A 13 -15.75 1.74 12.15
N SER A 14 -14.98 0.73 12.55
CA SER A 14 -14.34 0.70 13.86
C SER A 14 -13.11 1.58 13.84
N SER A 15 -12.91 2.37 14.91
CA SER A 15 -11.65 3.05 15.16
C SER A 15 -10.64 2.12 15.82
N ASP A 16 -9.37 2.52 15.79
CA ASP A 16 -8.25 1.90 16.50
C ASP A 16 -7.86 0.49 16.04
N LEU A 17 -8.27 0.11 14.83
CA LEU A 17 -7.83 -1.11 14.17
C LEU A 17 -6.40 -0.98 13.64
N LYS A 18 -5.69 -2.10 13.67
CA LYS A 18 -4.35 -2.29 13.10
C LYS A 18 -4.46 -3.23 11.91
N ILE A 19 -4.25 -2.70 10.71
CA ILE A 19 -4.29 -3.44 9.45
C ILE A 19 -2.86 -3.53 8.96
N TYR A 20 -2.15 -4.58 9.39
CA TYR A 20 -0.72 -4.73 9.15
C TYR A 20 -0.42 -5.96 8.30
N ASN A 21 0.53 -5.85 7.37
CA ASN A 21 1.08 -6.99 6.64
C ASN A 21 0.01 -7.81 5.92
N ASN A 22 -0.98 -7.13 5.31
CA ASN A 22 -2.01 -7.76 4.48
C ASN A 22 -1.72 -7.55 3.00
N PHE A 23 -2.10 -8.54 2.20
CA PHE A 23 -2.28 -8.39 0.76
C PHE A 23 -3.75 -8.15 0.45
N VAL A 24 -4.08 -7.00 -0.12
CA VAL A 24 -5.44 -6.58 -0.47
C VAL A 24 -5.52 -6.43 -1.97
N THR A 25 -6.31 -7.29 -2.60
CA THR A 25 -6.55 -7.26 -4.04
C THR A 25 -8.00 -7.64 -4.34
N ARG A 26 -8.41 -7.49 -5.59
CA ARG A 26 -9.74 -7.88 -6.06
C ARG A 26 -9.70 -9.27 -6.68
N TYR A 27 -10.79 -10.02 -6.51
CA TYR A 27 -10.98 -11.32 -7.17
C TYR A 27 -11.51 -11.18 -8.62
N ILE A 28 -12.24 -10.09 -8.91
CA ILE A 28 -12.85 -9.82 -10.22
C ILE A 28 -12.45 -8.46 -10.76
N ASN A 29 -12.42 -8.32 -12.09
CA ASN A 29 -12.15 -7.06 -12.77
C ASN A 29 -13.37 -6.11 -12.71
N ASP A 30 -13.69 -5.63 -11.50
CA ASP A 30 -14.72 -4.63 -11.27
C ASP A 30 -14.05 -3.24 -11.16
N PRO A 31 -14.43 -2.26 -11.99
CA PRO A 31 -13.84 -0.93 -12.02
C PRO A 31 -14.21 -0.03 -10.83
N ASP A 32 -15.10 -0.45 -9.92
CA ASP A 32 -15.65 0.42 -8.86
C ASP A 32 -15.21 0.08 -7.43
N TRP A 33 -14.35 -0.94 -7.23
CA TRP A 33 -14.03 -1.43 -5.89
C TRP A 33 -12.96 -0.62 -5.16
N ASN A 34 -13.28 -0.21 -3.93
CA ASN A 34 -12.34 0.34 -2.98
C ASN A 34 -11.57 -0.79 -2.28
N GLY A 35 -10.27 -0.59 -2.03
CA GLY A 35 -9.47 -1.49 -1.20
C GLY A 35 -9.78 -1.31 0.27
N ILE A 36 -9.02 -0.45 0.95
CA ILE A 36 -9.13 -0.25 2.40
C ILE A 36 -9.77 1.10 2.70
N THR A 37 -10.99 1.11 3.26
CA THR A 37 -11.58 2.31 3.85
C THR A 37 -11.54 2.22 5.37
N ALA A 38 -10.97 3.22 6.04
CA ALA A 38 -10.72 3.17 7.48
C ALA A 38 -10.79 4.57 8.11
N THR A 39 -11.31 4.66 9.35
CA THR A 39 -11.35 5.92 10.14
C THR A 39 -10.60 5.75 11.45
N ARG A 40 -9.65 6.65 11.76
CA ARG A 40 -8.80 6.59 12.97
C ARG A 40 -8.13 5.22 13.14
N ASN A 41 -7.59 4.69 12.06
CA ASN A 41 -6.96 3.36 12.03
C ASN A 41 -5.48 3.46 11.63
N LYS A 42 -4.74 2.36 11.81
CA LYS A 42 -3.35 2.23 11.36
C LYS A 42 -3.29 1.23 10.20
N ILE A 43 -2.89 1.70 9.03
CA ILE A 43 -2.72 0.90 7.81
C ILE A 43 -1.22 0.90 7.50
N ILE A 44 -0.53 -0.16 7.89
CA ILE A 44 0.93 -0.20 7.88
C ILE A 44 1.44 -1.46 7.18
N ASN A 45 2.48 -1.35 6.35
CA ASN A 45 3.15 -2.52 5.74
C ASN A 45 2.23 -3.44 4.91
N ASN A 46 1.19 -2.90 4.26
CA ASN A 46 0.32 -3.68 3.37
C ASN A 46 0.74 -3.57 1.91
N VAL A 47 0.31 -4.52 1.10
CA VAL A 47 0.31 -4.42 -0.37
C VAL A 47 -1.15 -4.35 -0.83
N VAL A 48 -1.49 -3.28 -1.54
CA VAL A 48 -2.84 -3.02 -2.06
C VAL A 48 -2.74 -2.91 -3.58
N ASP A 49 -3.25 -3.91 -4.31
CA ASP A 49 -2.95 -4.07 -5.73
C ASP A 49 -4.20 -4.29 -6.60
N GLY A 50 -4.27 -3.55 -7.70
CA GLY A 50 -5.22 -3.80 -8.79
C GLY A 50 -6.66 -3.37 -8.53
N LEU A 51 -6.90 -2.42 -7.63
CA LEU A 51 -8.23 -1.93 -7.22
C LEU A 51 -8.67 -0.68 -8.02
N ALA A 52 -9.89 -0.19 -7.82
CA ALA A 52 -10.28 1.10 -8.39
C ALA A 52 -9.64 2.24 -7.59
N ASN A 53 -9.95 2.27 -6.30
CA ASN A 53 -9.35 3.15 -5.31
C ASN A 53 -8.57 2.29 -4.32
N GLY A 54 -7.28 2.55 -4.12
CA GLY A 54 -6.42 1.72 -3.27
C GLY A 54 -6.78 1.81 -1.80
N ILE A 55 -6.48 2.94 -1.17
CA ILE A 55 -6.77 3.21 0.24
C ILE A 55 -7.59 4.50 0.34
N SER A 56 -8.68 4.45 1.09
CA SER A 56 -9.56 5.58 1.34
C SER A 56 -9.50 5.98 2.82
N PRO A 57 -8.44 6.68 3.27
CA PRO A 57 -8.27 7.04 4.67
C PRO A 57 -9.21 8.19 5.07
N LYS A 58 -9.99 7.95 6.12
CA LYS A 58 -10.79 8.95 6.83
C LYS A 58 -10.03 9.48 8.04
N SER A 59 -10.58 10.47 8.73
CA SER A 59 -9.90 11.30 9.74
C SER A 59 -9.02 10.52 10.71
N GLY A 60 -7.84 11.08 11.00
CA GLY A 60 -6.88 10.55 11.96
C GLY A 60 -6.28 9.19 11.61
N THR A 61 -6.30 8.78 10.34
CA THR A 61 -5.73 7.49 9.91
C THR A 61 -4.24 7.65 9.60
N GLU A 62 -3.44 6.71 10.12
CA GLU A 62 -2.04 6.55 9.75
C GLU A 62 -1.95 5.58 8.57
N VAL A 63 -1.31 6.00 7.48
CA VAL A 63 -1.05 5.20 6.29
C VAL A 63 0.45 5.23 6.03
N LYS A 64 1.16 4.17 6.42
CA LYS A 64 2.62 4.12 6.34
C LYS A 64 3.18 2.83 5.78
N ASN A 65 4.32 2.89 5.10
CA ASN A 65 5.04 1.70 4.64
C ASN A 65 4.20 0.77 3.74
N ASN A 66 3.15 1.27 3.11
CA ASN A 66 2.32 0.46 2.21
C ASN A 66 2.84 0.55 0.78
N ILE A 67 2.61 -0.50 0.01
CA ILE A 67 2.71 -0.45 -1.45
C ILE A 67 1.29 -0.42 -1.99
N VAL A 68 0.91 0.68 -2.65
CA VAL A 68 -0.37 0.79 -3.34
C VAL A 68 -0.10 0.84 -4.84
N ALA A 69 -0.59 -0.16 -5.56
CA ALA A 69 -0.23 -0.35 -6.95
C ALA A 69 -1.42 -0.67 -7.87
N ASN A 70 -1.22 -0.36 -9.16
CA ASN A 70 -2.13 -0.71 -10.24
C ASN A 70 -3.59 -0.26 -10.03
N CYS A 71 -3.81 0.82 -9.30
CA CYS A 71 -5.15 1.35 -9.07
C CYS A 71 -5.67 2.05 -10.32
N SER A 72 -6.85 1.65 -10.81
CA SER A 72 -7.43 2.16 -12.07
C SER A 72 -8.01 3.57 -11.96
N ASN A 73 -8.24 4.09 -10.75
CA ASN A 73 -8.68 5.46 -10.51
C ASN A 73 -7.68 6.27 -9.66
N THR A 74 -7.46 5.91 -8.40
CA THR A 74 -6.54 6.64 -7.51
C THR A 74 -5.92 5.72 -6.45
N ALA A 75 -4.68 5.99 -6.04
CA ALA A 75 -4.03 5.22 -4.98
C ALA A 75 -4.61 5.56 -3.60
N ILE A 76 -4.76 6.84 -3.31
CA ILE A 76 -5.36 7.39 -2.09
C ILE A 76 -6.60 8.20 -2.45
N ASP A 77 -7.77 7.81 -1.92
CA ASP A 77 -9.05 8.48 -2.14
C ASP A 77 -9.58 9.15 -0.87
N PHE A 78 -9.77 10.48 -0.91
CA PHE A 78 -10.37 11.25 0.17
C PHE A 78 -11.84 11.54 -0.12
N TYR A 79 -12.66 10.48 -0.15
CA TYR A 79 -14.09 10.59 -0.38
C TYR A 79 -14.71 11.52 0.68
N ASN A 80 -15.21 12.70 0.28
CA ASN A 80 -15.66 13.82 1.13
C ASN A 80 -14.57 14.39 2.07
N SER A 81 -13.78 15.34 1.54
CA SER A 81 -12.60 15.97 2.13
C SER A 81 -12.77 16.62 3.51
N SER A 82 -13.99 16.94 3.94
CA SER A 82 -14.28 17.45 5.29
C SER A 82 -14.08 16.40 6.39
N SER A 83 -13.99 15.12 6.03
CA SER A 83 -13.85 13.98 6.96
C SER A 83 -12.45 13.35 6.99
N SER A 84 -11.44 13.93 6.33
CA SER A 84 -10.08 13.37 6.20
C SER A 84 -9.00 14.20 6.93
N GLN A 85 -9.39 14.97 7.94
CA GLN A 85 -8.44 15.79 8.72
C GLN A 85 -7.49 14.93 9.57
N GLY A 86 -6.24 15.37 9.69
CA GLY A 86 -5.26 14.78 10.60
C GLY A 86 -4.68 13.43 10.17
N ASN A 87 -4.80 13.07 8.89
CA ASN A 87 -4.17 11.86 8.35
C ASN A 87 -2.64 12.02 8.26
N ASP A 88 -1.91 10.94 8.55
CA ASP A 88 -0.45 10.84 8.41
C ASP A 88 -0.15 9.84 7.29
N ILE A 89 0.22 10.34 6.11
CA ILE A 89 0.36 9.53 4.88
C ILE A 89 1.78 9.66 4.37
N ASN A 90 2.68 8.81 4.87
CA ASN A 90 4.12 8.94 4.69
C ASN A 90 4.78 7.58 4.46
N TYR A 91 5.95 7.54 3.81
CA TYR A 91 6.72 6.30 3.57
C TYR A 91 5.99 5.21 2.77
N ASN A 92 4.97 5.58 1.98
CA ASN A 92 4.28 4.65 1.08
C ASN A 92 4.89 4.70 -0.31
N LEU A 93 4.87 3.55 -1.02
CA LEU A 93 5.10 3.48 -2.45
C LEU A 93 3.77 3.57 -3.21
N PHE A 94 3.71 4.45 -4.22
CA PHE A 94 2.59 4.55 -5.16
C PHE A 94 3.00 4.15 -6.58
N TYR A 95 2.79 2.90 -6.99
CA TYR A 95 3.35 2.36 -8.24
C TYR A 95 2.28 2.04 -9.31
N MET A 96 2.45 2.51 -10.54
CA MET A 96 1.54 2.21 -11.68
C MET A 96 0.04 2.52 -11.42
N ASN A 97 -0.26 3.49 -10.56
CA ASN A 97 -1.63 3.96 -10.35
C ASN A 97 -1.98 5.04 -11.38
N LYS A 98 -3.25 5.12 -11.80
CA LYS A 98 -3.72 6.21 -12.70
C LYS A 98 -3.47 7.60 -12.09
N LYS A 99 -3.59 7.71 -10.76
CA LYS A 99 -3.35 8.93 -9.98
C LYS A 99 -2.94 8.55 -8.55
N ILE A 100 -2.17 9.40 -7.88
CA ILE A 100 -1.88 9.23 -6.44
C ILE A 100 -3.09 9.65 -5.61
N SER A 101 -3.48 10.92 -5.66
CA SER A 101 -4.67 11.43 -4.97
C SER A 101 -5.21 12.70 -5.62
N SER A 102 -6.48 13.03 -5.39
CA SER A 102 -7.08 14.31 -5.81
C SER A 102 -6.60 15.48 -4.95
N ASN A 103 -6.05 15.20 -3.77
CA ASN A 103 -5.51 16.19 -2.86
C ASN A 103 -4.16 15.69 -2.34
N LEU A 104 -3.09 16.45 -2.54
CA LEU A 104 -1.74 16.11 -2.08
C LEU A 104 -1.30 16.87 -0.83
N SER A 105 -2.13 17.75 -0.28
CA SER A 105 -1.77 18.62 0.86
C SER A 105 -1.46 17.88 2.18
N TRP A 106 -1.79 16.59 2.27
CA TRP A 106 -1.53 15.74 3.44
C TRP A 106 -0.37 14.76 3.25
N PHE A 107 0.31 14.82 2.11
CA PHE A 107 1.50 14.03 1.86
C PHE A 107 2.71 14.84 2.28
N ASN A 108 3.67 14.20 2.94
CA ASN A 108 5.00 14.77 3.05
C ASN A 108 5.83 14.33 1.83
N PRO A 109 6.21 15.26 0.92
CA PRO A 109 6.98 14.91 -0.27
C PRO A 109 8.36 14.33 0.06
N ASP A 110 8.94 14.67 1.21
CA ASP A 110 10.28 14.19 1.60
C ASP A 110 10.29 12.73 2.05
N THR A 111 9.12 12.19 2.40
CA THR A 111 8.99 10.81 2.90
C THR A 111 8.17 9.92 1.97
N THR A 112 7.50 10.49 0.97
CA THR A 112 6.69 9.72 0.03
C THR A 112 7.60 9.08 -1.01
N ILE A 113 7.46 7.76 -1.23
CA ILE A 113 8.24 7.02 -2.21
C ILE A 113 7.44 6.97 -3.51
N TYR A 114 7.94 7.66 -4.54
CA TYR A 114 7.18 7.99 -5.74
C TYR A 114 7.14 6.87 -6.81
N TYR A 115 6.23 7.07 -7.75
CA TYR A 115 5.82 6.28 -8.92
C TYR A 115 6.91 5.71 -9.85
N THR A 116 8.17 6.10 -9.72
CA THR A 116 9.24 5.67 -10.63
C THR A 116 9.98 4.43 -10.18
N SER A 117 9.80 4.03 -8.92
CA SER A 117 10.52 2.90 -8.34
C SER A 117 9.70 1.63 -8.48
N ASP A 118 10.12 0.75 -9.40
CA ASP A 118 9.65 -0.65 -9.41
C ASP A 118 9.86 -1.23 -7.99
N PRO A 119 8.83 -1.82 -7.37
CA PRO A 119 8.99 -2.52 -6.08
C PRO A 119 10.08 -3.61 -6.11
N MET A 120 10.43 -4.12 -7.30
CA MET A 120 11.34 -5.23 -7.50
C MET A 120 10.89 -6.47 -6.73
N PHE A 121 9.60 -6.84 -6.85
CA PHE A 121 9.10 -8.10 -6.27
C PHE A 121 9.70 -9.32 -6.97
N GLU A 122 10.06 -10.36 -6.23
CA GLU A 122 10.60 -11.62 -6.77
C GLU A 122 9.70 -12.21 -7.86
N ASN A 123 8.38 -12.34 -7.60
CA ASN A 123 7.43 -12.82 -8.61
C ASN A 123 5.98 -12.42 -8.28
N GLN A 124 5.58 -11.20 -8.66
CA GLN A 124 4.21 -10.70 -8.42
C GLN A 124 3.14 -11.55 -9.12
N ASP A 125 3.41 -12.08 -10.32
CA ASP A 125 2.43 -12.84 -11.11
C ASP A 125 2.07 -14.19 -10.43
N SER A 126 2.90 -14.67 -9.49
CA SER A 126 2.63 -15.83 -8.63
C SER A 126 2.25 -15.46 -7.19
N ASN A 127 1.83 -14.21 -6.94
CA ASN A 127 1.59 -13.65 -5.60
C ASN A 127 2.79 -13.69 -4.65
N ASN A 128 4.02 -13.70 -5.18
CA ASN A 128 5.24 -13.56 -4.38
C ASN A 128 5.69 -12.10 -4.36
N TYR A 129 5.39 -11.44 -3.24
CA TYR A 129 5.69 -10.04 -2.96
C TYR A 129 6.97 -9.83 -2.12
N LEU A 130 7.83 -10.84 -2.01
CA LEU A 130 9.18 -10.66 -1.43
C LEU A 130 9.96 -9.65 -2.27
N LEU A 131 10.74 -8.79 -1.62
CA LEU A 131 11.61 -7.83 -2.30
C LEU A 131 12.87 -8.53 -2.81
N GLN A 132 13.32 -8.16 -4.00
CA GLN A 132 14.61 -8.59 -4.53
C GLN A 132 15.75 -7.76 -3.94
N MET A 133 16.97 -8.29 -4.08
CA MET A 133 18.19 -7.55 -3.75
C MET A 133 18.20 -6.23 -4.54
N PHE A 134 18.59 -5.15 -3.86
CA PHE A 134 18.60 -3.77 -4.38
C PHE A 134 17.22 -3.12 -4.60
N SER A 135 16.12 -3.75 -4.14
CA SER A 135 14.84 -3.04 -4.11
C SER A 135 14.99 -1.70 -3.35
N PRO A 136 14.48 -0.59 -3.91
CA PRO A 136 14.52 0.72 -3.25
C PRO A 136 13.62 0.78 -2.01
N LEU A 137 12.85 -0.29 -1.76
CA LEU A 137 11.93 -0.40 -0.63
C LEU A 137 12.57 -1.05 0.60
N ILE A 138 13.78 -1.59 0.46
CA ILE A 138 14.53 -2.16 1.57
C ILE A 138 14.98 -1.03 2.50
N ASN A 139 14.66 -1.14 3.79
CA ASN A 139 15.00 -0.17 4.83
C ASN A 139 14.54 1.27 4.52
N ALA A 140 13.45 1.42 3.77
CA ALA A 140 12.97 2.71 3.27
C ALA A 140 11.72 3.26 4.00
N GLY A 141 11.11 2.47 4.90
CA GLY A 141 9.86 2.79 5.61
C GLY A 141 10.01 3.87 6.69
N ASP A 142 9.02 4.05 7.56
CA ASP A 142 9.13 4.97 8.71
C ASP A 142 10.31 4.53 9.60
N PRO A 143 11.26 5.43 9.94
CA PRO A 143 12.44 5.11 10.75
C PRO A 143 12.12 4.64 12.18
N ASN A 144 10.89 4.86 12.67
CA ASN A 144 10.45 4.41 13.99
C ASN A 144 9.76 3.03 13.95
N ILE A 145 9.57 2.46 12.77
CA ILE A 145 9.04 1.11 12.59
C ILE A 145 10.23 0.24 12.21
N LEU A 146 10.47 -0.81 13.00
CA LEU A 146 11.59 -1.71 12.81
C LEU A 146 11.13 -3.06 12.27
N ASP A 147 11.94 -3.65 11.40
CA ASP A 147 11.81 -5.04 11.00
C ASP A 147 12.16 -5.98 12.17
N VAL A 148 11.85 -7.27 12.00
CA VAL A 148 12.10 -8.32 13.01
C VAL A 148 13.58 -8.43 13.40
N ASP A 149 14.49 -8.05 12.51
CA ASP A 149 15.93 -8.02 12.75
C ASP A 149 16.44 -6.71 13.39
N GLY A 150 15.54 -5.76 13.67
CA GLY A 150 15.84 -4.47 14.27
C GLY A 150 16.32 -3.40 13.29
N SER A 151 16.39 -3.70 11.99
CA SER A 151 16.68 -2.71 10.96
C SER A 151 15.46 -1.80 10.70
N ARG A 152 15.64 -0.72 9.93
CA ARG A 152 14.53 0.17 9.57
C ARG A 152 13.57 -0.61 8.69
N SER A 153 12.26 -0.47 8.92
CA SER A 153 11.25 -1.25 8.21
C SER A 153 11.40 -1.17 6.69
N ASP A 154 11.39 -2.33 6.04
CA ASP A 154 11.06 -2.44 4.63
C ASP A 154 9.65 -1.91 4.35
N VAL A 155 9.41 -1.41 3.15
CA VAL A 155 8.06 -0.99 2.70
C VAL A 155 7.34 -2.19 2.08
N GLY A 156 6.10 -2.44 2.48
CA GLY A 156 5.25 -3.52 1.96
C GLY A 156 5.13 -4.73 2.90
N LEU A 157 4.62 -5.84 2.33
CA LEU A 157 4.00 -6.97 3.02
C LEU A 157 4.88 -7.66 4.07
N TYR A 158 6.20 -7.65 3.88
CA TYR A 158 7.13 -8.40 4.72
C TYR A 158 7.96 -7.49 5.63
N GLY A 159 7.75 -6.18 5.59
CA GLY A 159 8.40 -5.24 6.49
C GLY A 159 7.63 -5.01 7.80
N GLY A 160 8.26 -4.33 8.74
CA GLY A 160 7.75 -4.01 10.06
C GLY A 160 7.81 -5.18 11.05
N PRO A 161 7.35 -4.96 12.29
CA PRO A 161 7.50 -5.92 13.39
C PRO A 161 6.64 -7.18 13.24
N TYR A 162 5.67 -7.17 12.31
CA TYR A 162 4.82 -8.31 11.97
C TYR A 162 5.16 -8.90 10.60
N GLY A 163 6.26 -8.46 10.01
CA GLY A 163 6.81 -8.97 8.76
C GLY A 163 7.64 -10.23 8.95
N GLN A 164 8.55 -10.46 8.01
CA GLN A 164 9.44 -11.61 8.01
C GLN A 164 10.83 -11.19 7.53
N SER A 165 11.87 -11.62 8.23
CA SER A 165 13.25 -11.53 7.73
C SER A 165 13.54 -12.67 6.76
N TYR A 166 14.14 -12.36 5.62
CA TYR A 166 14.54 -13.31 4.59
C TYR A 166 15.78 -12.78 3.86
N GLN A 167 16.48 -13.67 3.15
CA GLN A 167 17.61 -13.28 2.32
C GLN A 167 17.09 -12.72 0.99
N TYR A 168 17.45 -11.48 0.67
CA TYR A 168 17.15 -10.89 -0.63
C TYR A 168 17.92 -11.61 -1.74
N LYS A 169 17.24 -11.97 -2.82
CA LYS A 169 17.86 -12.63 -3.97
C LYS A 169 18.19 -11.61 -5.06
N ASP A 170 19.40 -11.69 -5.60
CA ASP A 170 19.77 -10.99 -6.84
C ASP A 170 19.15 -11.74 -8.02
N LEU A 171 17.99 -11.27 -8.49
CA LEU A 171 17.29 -11.84 -9.62
C LEU A 171 17.39 -10.90 -10.81
N ALA A 172 17.28 -11.47 -12.01
CA ALA A 172 17.25 -10.66 -13.23
C ALA A 172 16.09 -9.65 -13.18
N PRO A 173 16.30 -8.41 -13.67
CA PRO A 173 15.23 -7.43 -13.76
C PRO A 173 14.01 -7.99 -14.49
N LYS A 174 12.81 -7.61 -14.04
CA LYS A 174 11.59 -7.97 -14.76
C LYS A 174 11.66 -7.45 -16.19
N LYS A 175 11.20 -8.26 -17.13
CA LYS A 175 11.02 -7.80 -18.51
C LYS A 175 10.09 -6.57 -18.49
N PRO A 176 10.43 -5.47 -19.20
CA PRO A 176 9.53 -4.34 -19.31
C PRO A 176 8.16 -4.79 -19.83
N LYS A 177 7.10 -4.46 -19.09
CA LYS A 177 5.73 -4.69 -19.55
C LYS A 177 5.38 -3.53 -20.49
N PHE A 178 5.56 -3.71 -21.80
CA PHE A 178 5.05 -2.77 -22.80
C PHE A 178 3.55 -3.02 -22.96
N THR A 179 2.72 -2.07 -22.55
CA THR A 179 1.27 -2.09 -22.84
C THR A 179 1.05 -1.49 -24.23
N HIS A 180 0.41 -2.24 -25.13
CA HIS A 180 -0.10 -1.74 -26.42
C HIS A 180 -1.37 -0.91 -26.23
#